data_AF-A0A2H6G2R6-F1
#
_entry.id   AF-A0A2H6G2R6-F1
#
_cell.length_a   1.000
_cell.length_b   1.000
_cell.length_c   1.000
_cell.angle_alpha   90.00
_cell.angle_beta   90.00
_cell.angle_gamma   90.00
#
_symmetry.space_group_name_H-M   'P 1'
#
loop_
_entity.id
_entity.type
_entity.pdbx_description
1 polymer ?
#
loop_
_entity_poly.entity_id
_entity_poly.type
_entity_poly.pdbx_seq_one_letter_code
_entity_poly.pdbx_strand_id
1 'polypeptide(L)'
;MIQKAFLLLTIAYLFAPSLSFASARWYSGDQVTRGAGLYANYCAGCHKANAEGTENWRKTVSNGKYPPPPLNGTAHAWHHSIKVLANTIRDGGIKIGGVMPAFKDKLDARQTLDVIAFIQSKWEDKVYSAWLERNPRPQQEKVSAEKNVSDKNTDIDPRITRLQEFLPGRTISTPEKTPVNGIYQVRVGSKYIYVTEDGEYALIGNLLDLKNGINLTQRAQARDNVPLLKSFPEKDLIIFTAEGKEKAAISVFSDTSCPFCKKFHKEVPSLQKAGVSVRYIPFPRGLDKGPGYKDMLSVWCSEDRNKAMNIALGVSKGKLGNGNCGADKVLRAGFELGQRVGVRGTPTIYLPDGSSISGYVAAQKIIESLTQKKIIQ
;
A
#
# COMPACT_ATOMS: atom_id res chain seq x y z
N MET A 1 -60.54 46.23 -20.87
CA MET A 1 -59.61 45.20 -21.39
C MET A 1 -58.28 45.33 -20.65
N ILE A 2 -58.03 44.51 -19.63
CA ILE A 2 -56.74 44.49 -18.90
C ILE A 2 -56.29 43.04 -18.90
N GLN A 3 -55.28 42.74 -19.72
CA GLN A 3 -54.75 41.39 -19.93
C GLN A 3 -53.65 41.15 -18.89
N LYS A 4 -53.90 40.26 -17.93
CA LYS A 4 -52.93 39.84 -16.91
C LYS A 4 -51.91 38.88 -17.54
N ALA A 5 -50.63 39.27 -17.58
CA ALA A 5 -49.53 38.41 -17.94
C ALA A 5 -49.15 37.51 -16.74
N PHE A 6 -49.25 36.19 -16.93
CA PHE A 6 -48.74 35.20 -15.98
C PHE A 6 -47.30 34.83 -16.37
N LEU A 7 -46.33 35.20 -15.53
CA LEU A 7 -44.94 34.79 -15.63
C LEU A 7 -44.79 33.42 -14.96
N LEU A 8 -44.69 32.35 -15.75
CA LEU A 8 -44.40 31.00 -15.26
C LEU A 8 -42.89 30.86 -15.04
N LEU A 9 -42.47 30.95 -13.77
CA LEU A 9 -41.11 30.62 -13.33
C LEU A 9 -40.94 29.09 -13.35
N THR A 10 -40.19 28.56 -14.31
CA THR A 10 -39.76 27.16 -14.33
C THR A 10 -38.57 26.98 -13.39
N ILE A 11 -38.82 26.46 -12.19
CA ILE A 11 -37.78 26.04 -11.25
C ILE A 11 -37.18 24.73 -11.78
N ALA A 12 -36.00 24.81 -12.40
CA ALA A 12 -35.19 23.65 -12.73
C ALA A 12 -34.63 23.03 -11.44
N TYR A 13 -35.25 21.97 -10.95
CA TYR A 13 -34.73 21.14 -9.87
C TYR A 13 -33.47 20.41 -10.37
N LEU A 14 -32.29 20.92 -10.01
CA LEU A 14 -31.04 20.20 -10.16
C LEU A 14 -31.06 18.99 -9.22
N PHE A 15 -31.41 17.81 -9.74
CA PHE A 15 -31.10 16.54 -9.09
C PHE A 15 -29.58 16.40 -9.03
N ALA A 16 -28.97 16.80 -7.93
CA ALA A 16 -27.64 16.33 -7.58
C ALA A 16 -27.74 14.80 -7.38
N PRO A 17 -26.98 13.98 -8.11
CA PRO A 17 -26.94 12.56 -7.83
C PRO A 17 -26.34 12.42 -6.43
N SER A 18 -27.12 11.88 -5.50
CA SER A 18 -26.61 11.40 -4.23
C SER A 18 -25.55 10.35 -4.53
N LEU A 19 -24.28 10.72 -4.34
CA LEU A 19 -23.17 9.79 -4.31
C LEU A 19 -23.45 8.82 -3.15
N SER A 20 -24.10 7.71 -3.45
CA SER A 20 -24.23 6.59 -2.54
C SER A 20 -22.84 5.98 -2.40
N PHE A 21 -22.12 6.38 -1.35
CA PHE A 21 -20.89 5.72 -0.95
C PHE A 21 -21.27 4.33 -0.47
N ALA A 22 -21.23 3.33 -1.35
CA ALA A 22 -21.19 1.93 -0.93
C ALA A 22 -20.10 1.83 0.15
N SER A 23 -20.47 1.43 1.37
CA SER A 23 -19.54 1.45 2.51
C SER A 23 -18.29 0.66 2.10
N ALA A 24 -17.13 1.30 2.14
CA ALA A 24 -15.89 0.64 1.75
C ALA A 24 -15.71 -0.62 2.61
N ARG A 25 -15.78 -1.78 1.97
CA ARG A 25 -15.65 -3.07 2.66
C ARG A 25 -14.22 -3.20 3.22
N TRP A 26 -14.03 -3.87 4.36
CA TRP A 26 -12.73 -3.88 5.05
C TRP A 26 -11.64 -4.64 4.29
N TYR A 27 -12.05 -5.48 3.33
CA TYR A 27 -11.17 -6.29 2.51
C TYR A 27 -10.98 -5.72 1.10
N SER A 28 -9.84 -6.01 0.49
CA SER A 28 -9.57 -5.71 -0.92
C SER A 28 -10.04 -6.84 -1.87
N GLY A 29 -10.14 -6.53 -3.16
CA GLY A 29 -10.42 -7.54 -4.20
C GLY A 29 -9.40 -8.69 -4.20
N ASP A 30 -8.10 -8.38 -4.05
CA ASP A 30 -7.05 -9.40 -3.99
C ASP A 30 -7.21 -10.34 -2.78
N GLN A 31 -7.70 -9.84 -1.64
CA GLN A 31 -8.02 -10.69 -0.48
C GLN A 31 -9.16 -11.65 -0.79
N VAL A 32 -10.20 -11.16 -1.46
CA VAL A 32 -11.32 -12.01 -1.90
C VAL A 32 -10.84 -13.07 -2.89
N THR A 33 -9.99 -12.73 -3.86
CA THR A 33 -9.46 -13.70 -4.83
C THR A 33 -8.61 -14.79 -4.18
N ARG A 34 -7.67 -14.43 -3.30
CA ARG A 34 -6.89 -15.43 -2.55
C ARG A 34 -7.77 -16.27 -1.63
N GLY A 35 -8.70 -15.60 -0.95
CA GLY A 35 -9.70 -16.22 -0.08
C GLY A 35 -10.57 -17.23 -0.80
N ALA A 36 -10.97 -16.95 -2.04
CA ALA A 36 -11.78 -17.86 -2.86
C ALA A 36 -11.06 -19.20 -3.11
N GLY A 37 -9.76 -19.15 -3.44
CA GLY A 37 -8.96 -20.37 -3.64
C GLY A 37 -8.81 -21.19 -2.37
N LEU A 38 -8.51 -20.53 -1.24
CA LEU A 38 -8.41 -21.18 0.07
C LEU A 38 -9.75 -21.79 0.50
N TYR A 39 -10.84 -21.03 0.34
CA TYR A 39 -12.19 -21.48 0.67
C TYR A 39 -12.60 -22.69 -0.18
N ALA A 40 -12.32 -22.68 -1.49
CA ALA A 40 -12.58 -23.80 -2.38
C ALA A 40 -11.87 -25.09 -1.90
N ASN A 41 -10.62 -24.95 -1.46
CA ASN A 41 -9.79 -26.07 -1.03
C ASN A 41 -10.18 -26.63 0.35
N TYR A 42 -10.56 -25.77 1.30
CA TYR A 42 -10.70 -26.17 2.72
C TYR A 42 -12.13 -26.13 3.26
N CYS A 43 -13.02 -25.34 2.67
CA CYS A 43 -14.33 -25.03 3.26
C CYS A 43 -15.51 -25.44 2.37
N ALA A 44 -15.36 -25.35 1.05
CA ALA A 44 -16.45 -25.57 0.09
C ALA A 44 -17.01 -27.00 0.12
N GLY A 45 -16.20 -28.00 0.52
CA GLY A 45 -16.66 -29.39 0.66
C GLY A 45 -17.82 -29.55 1.65
N CYS A 46 -17.91 -28.67 2.65
CA CYS A 46 -19.00 -28.67 3.63
C CYS A 46 -19.99 -27.52 3.39
N HIS A 47 -19.49 -26.32 3.07
CA HIS A 47 -20.30 -25.10 2.99
C HIS A 47 -20.74 -24.72 1.57
N LYS A 48 -20.47 -25.57 0.57
CA LYS A 48 -20.71 -25.34 -0.87
C LYS A 48 -19.89 -24.17 -1.43
N ALA A 49 -19.76 -24.11 -2.76
CA ALA A 49 -18.86 -23.18 -3.46
C ALA A 49 -19.17 -21.70 -3.19
N ASN A 50 -20.45 -21.34 -3.01
CA ASN A 50 -20.88 -19.96 -2.74
C ASN A 50 -21.25 -19.70 -1.27
N ALA A 51 -20.77 -20.54 -0.33
CA ALA A 51 -21.08 -20.40 1.09
C ALA A 51 -22.57 -20.53 1.43
N GLU A 52 -23.31 -21.31 0.64
CA GLU A 52 -24.75 -21.52 0.83
C GLU A 52 -25.07 -22.56 1.91
N GLY A 53 -24.09 -23.38 2.32
CA GLY A 53 -24.29 -24.43 3.32
C GLY A 53 -25.27 -25.52 2.87
N THR A 54 -25.62 -26.40 3.80
CA THR A 54 -26.55 -27.51 3.55
C THR A 54 -28.01 -27.05 3.63
N GLU A 55 -28.89 -27.65 2.84
CA GLU A 55 -30.34 -27.44 2.96
C GLU A 55 -30.84 -27.93 4.33
N ASN A 56 -31.93 -27.33 4.83
CA ASN A 56 -32.50 -27.66 6.14
C ASN A 56 -31.51 -27.62 7.31
N TRP A 57 -30.49 -26.74 7.25
CA TRP A 57 -29.40 -26.68 8.24
C TRP A 57 -29.84 -26.43 9.69
N ARG A 58 -31.08 -26.00 9.89
CA ARG A 58 -31.70 -25.81 11.21
C ARG A 58 -32.29 -27.09 11.80
N LYS A 59 -32.23 -28.23 11.10
CA LYS A 59 -32.66 -29.54 11.58
C LYS A 59 -31.45 -30.44 11.71
N THR A 60 -31.41 -31.23 12.78
CA THR A 60 -30.37 -32.24 12.97
C THR A 60 -30.53 -33.36 11.95
N VAL A 61 -29.42 -33.89 11.45
CA VAL A 61 -29.42 -35.11 10.64
C VAL A 61 -29.46 -36.35 11.53
N SER A 62 -29.50 -37.55 10.95
CA SER A 62 -29.70 -38.83 11.66
C SER A 62 -28.74 -39.11 12.82
N ASN A 63 -27.56 -38.47 12.82
CA ASN A 63 -26.56 -38.57 13.88
C ASN A 63 -26.76 -37.54 15.03
N GLY A 64 -27.87 -36.80 15.03
CA GLY A 64 -28.18 -35.79 16.05
C GLY A 64 -27.35 -34.49 15.95
N LYS A 65 -26.55 -34.31 14.89
CA LYS A 65 -25.75 -33.09 14.67
C LYS A 65 -26.39 -32.17 13.64
N TYR A 66 -26.16 -30.87 13.79
CA TYR A 66 -26.52 -29.89 12.76
C TYR A 66 -25.54 -29.97 11.59
N PRO A 67 -26.03 -29.94 10.34
CA PRO A 67 -25.16 -29.90 9.18
C PRO A 67 -24.55 -28.50 9.01
N PRO A 68 -23.52 -28.34 8.14
CA PRO A 68 -22.85 -27.06 7.92
C PRO A 68 -23.84 -25.94 7.52
N PRO A 69 -23.93 -24.84 8.29
CA PRO A 69 -24.84 -23.74 7.96
C PRO A 69 -24.32 -22.90 6.77
N PRO A 70 -25.20 -22.13 6.11
CA PRO A 70 -24.79 -21.09 5.18
C PRO A 70 -23.83 -20.08 5.85
N LEU A 71 -22.81 -19.66 5.13
CA LEU A 71 -21.90 -18.58 5.55
C LEU A 71 -22.07 -17.32 4.70
N ASN A 72 -22.88 -17.35 3.63
CA ASN A 72 -23.13 -16.24 2.71
C ASN A 72 -24.05 -15.12 3.23
N GLY A 73 -24.31 -15.08 4.54
CA GLY A 73 -25.11 -14.03 5.18
C GLY A 73 -26.59 -14.40 5.37
N THR A 74 -27.04 -15.56 4.89
CA THR A 74 -28.42 -16.06 5.10
C THR A 74 -28.61 -16.80 6.43
N ALA A 75 -27.52 -17.09 7.15
CA ALA A 75 -27.52 -17.66 8.49
C ALA A 75 -26.73 -16.76 9.47
N HIS A 76 -26.46 -17.25 10.67
CA HIS A 76 -26.01 -16.43 11.80
C HIS A 76 -24.53 -15.96 11.75
N ALA A 77 -23.76 -16.30 10.72
CA ALA A 77 -22.34 -15.92 10.62
C ALA A 77 -22.11 -14.39 10.71
N TRP A 78 -23.05 -13.59 10.19
CA TRP A 78 -22.98 -12.13 10.26
C TRP A 78 -23.25 -11.56 11.67
N HIS A 79 -23.62 -12.38 12.64
CA HIS A 79 -23.70 -11.94 14.03
C HIS A 79 -22.34 -11.87 14.74
N HIS A 80 -21.27 -12.38 14.13
CA HIS A 80 -19.99 -12.59 14.77
C HIS A 80 -18.88 -11.68 14.25
N SER A 81 -17.98 -11.27 15.14
CA SER A 81 -16.82 -10.45 14.79
C SER A 81 -15.79 -11.24 14.00
N ILE A 82 -14.88 -10.54 13.29
CA ILE A 82 -13.76 -11.19 12.58
C ILE A 82 -12.96 -12.09 13.54
N LYS A 83 -12.76 -11.66 14.79
CA LYS A 83 -12.05 -12.46 15.81
C LYS A 83 -12.77 -13.78 16.11
N VAL A 84 -14.09 -13.73 16.30
CA VAL A 84 -14.89 -14.94 16.55
C VAL A 84 -14.86 -15.85 15.33
N LEU A 85 -15.06 -15.31 14.13
CA LEU A 85 -14.99 -16.09 12.88
C LEU A 85 -13.62 -16.74 12.69
N ALA A 86 -12.53 -16.01 12.95
CA ALA A 86 -11.16 -16.51 12.84
C ALA A 86 -10.88 -17.62 13.87
N ASN A 87 -11.32 -17.45 15.12
CA ASN A 87 -11.19 -18.50 16.14
C ASN A 87 -11.99 -19.75 15.77
N THR A 88 -13.21 -19.60 15.25
CA THR A 88 -14.03 -20.74 14.79
C THR A 88 -13.35 -21.49 13.66
N ILE A 89 -12.74 -20.81 12.69
CA ILE A 89 -11.96 -21.45 11.62
C ILE A 89 -10.73 -22.16 12.20
N ARG A 90 -9.98 -21.47 13.07
CA ARG A 90 -8.75 -22.01 13.66
C ARG A 90 -9.02 -23.27 14.49
N ASP A 91 -9.98 -23.19 15.41
CA ASP A 91 -10.18 -24.20 16.46
C ASP A 91 -11.26 -25.24 16.10
N GLY A 92 -12.07 -24.97 15.07
CA GLY A 92 -13.19 -25.81 14.67
C GLY A 92 -14.31 -25.86 15.71
N GLY A 93 -15.32 -26.69 15.44
CA GLY A 93 -16.48 -26.88 16.29
C GLY A 93 -16.50 -28.19 17.08
N ILE A 94 -15.56 -29.12 16.82
CA ILE A 94 -15.58 -30.48 17.40
C ILE A 94 -15.57 -30.46 18.93
N LYS A 95 -14.73 -29.62 19.53
CA LYS A 95 -14.58 -29.53 21.00
C LYS A 95 -15.84 -29.03 21.72
N ILE A 96 -16.74 -28.37 21.00
CA ILE A 96 -18.00 -27.82 21.52
C ILE A 96 -19.22 -28.58 20.97
N GLY A 97 -19.01 -29.81 20.48
CA GLY A 97 -20.08 -30.71 20.05
C GLY A 97 -20.52 -30.55 18.59
N GLY A 98 -19.87 -29.68 17.82
CA GLY A 98 -20.04 -29.54 16.37
C GLY A 98 -19.22 -30.54 15.55
N VAL A 99 -19.23 -30.36 14.23
CA VAL A 99 -18.55 -31.27 13.28
C VAL A 99 -17.48 -30.58 12.42
N MET A 100 -17.34 -29.25 12.55
CA MET A 100 -16.36 -28.48 11.80
C MET A 100 -14.94 -28.80 12.31
N PRO A 101 -14.02 -29.29 11.46
CA PRO A 101 -12.64 -29.55 11.87
C PRO A 101 -11.89 -28.24 12.17
N ALA A 102 -10.79 -28.36 12.91
CA ALA A 102 -9.86 -27.26 13.17
C ALA A 102 -8.94 -27.05 11.96
N PHE A 103 -8.70 -25.80 11.58
CA PHE A 103 -7.81 -25.46 10.46
C PHE A 103 -6.50 -24.78 10.88
N LYS A 104 -6.21 -24.68 12.19
CA LYS A 104 -4.97 -24.07 12.71
C LYS A 104 -3.66 -24.62 12.12
N ASP A 105 -3.65 -25.89 11.72
CA ASP A 105 -2.47 -26.57 11.14
C ASP A 105 -2.47 -26.52 9.59
N LYS A 106 -3.46 -25.85 8.98
CA LYS A 106 -3.67 -25.77 7.52
C LYS A 106 -3.70 -24.33 7.02
N LEU A 107 -4.17 -23.39 7.83
CA LEU A 107 -4.32 -21.98 7.50
C LEU A 107 -3.60 -21.14 8.53
N ASP A 108 -2.71 -20.26 8.07
CA ASP A 108 -2.18 -19.20 8.93
C ASP A 108 -3.23 -18.10 9.17
N ALA A 109 -2.90 -17.15 10.05
CA ALA A 109 -3.81 -16.05 10.39
C ALA A 109 -4.17 -15.17 9.19
N ARG A 110 -3.24 -14.96 8.24
CA ARG A 110 -3.48 -14.16 7.05
C ARG A 110 -4.42 -14.89 6.08
N GLN A 111 -4.19 -16.17 5.87
CA GLN A 111 -5.03 -17.04 5.04
C GLN A 111 -6.43 -17.16 5.61
N THR A 112 -6.57 -17.22 6.95
CA THR A 112 -7.87 -17.22 7.63
C THR A 112 -8.63 -15.91 7.38
N LEU A 113 -7.96 -14.76 7.45
CA LEU A 113 -8.58 -13.48 7.11
C LEU A 113 -8.98 -13.39 5.64
N ASP A 114 -8.17 -13.90 4.71
CA ASP A 114 -8.51 -13.94 3.29
C ASP A 114 -9.77 -14.82 3.06
N VAL A 115 -9.89 -15.96 3.75
CA VAL A 115 -11.11 -16.81 3.71
C VAL A 115 -12.33 -16.05 4.25
N ILE A 116 -12.20 -15.33 5.37
CA ILE A 116 -13.30 -14.51 5.92
C ILE A 116 -13.68 -13.39 4.96
N ALA A 117 -12.72 -12.76 4.29
CA ALA A 117 -12.98 -11.75 3.26
C ALA A 117 -13.82 -12.32 2.10
N PHE A 118 -13.50 -13.53 1.63
CA PHE A 118 -14.30 -14.21 0.62
C PHE A 118 -15.72 -14.54 1.11
N ILE A 119 -15.86 -15.04 2.33
CA ILE A 119 -17.19 -15.33 2.92
C ILE A 119 -18.03 -14.05 2.97
N GLN A 120 -17.47 -12.96 3.48
CA GLN A 120 -18.18 -11.69 3.59
C GLN A 120 -18.41 -11.01 2.23
N SER A 121 -17.63 -11.34 1.20
CA SER A 121 -17.90 -10.91 -0.18
C SER A 121 -19.14 -11.55 -0.79
N LYS A 122 -19.69 -12.59 -0.17
CA LYS A 122 -20.98 -13.17 -0.55
C LYS A 122 -22.17 -12.49 0.12
N TRP A 123 -21.92 -11.59 1.08
CA TRP A 123 -22.99 -10.91 1.80
C TRP A 123 -23.50 -9.72 0.99
N GLU A 124 -24.82 -9.64 0.84
CA GLU A 124 -25.49 -8.44 0.34
C GLU A 124 -25.11 -7.21 1.19
N ASP A 125 -25.12 -6.04 0.58
CA ASP A 125 -24.74 -4.80 1.25
C ASP A 125 -25.52 -4.56 2.54
N LYS A 126 -26.83 -4.89 2.57
CA LYS A 126 -27.66 -4.76 3.78
C LYS A 126 -27.16 -5.61 4.95
N VAL A 127 -26.71 -6.84 4.66
CA VAL A 127 -26.19 -7.77 5.68
C VAL A 127 -24.81 -7.33 6.14
N TYR A 128 -23.98 -6.86 5.21
CA TYR A 128 -22.67 -6.34 5.52
C TYR A 128 -22.74 -5.05 6.37
N SER A 129 -23.68 -4.15 6.07
CA SER A 129 -23.94 -2.95 6.88
C SER A 129 -24.43 -3.31 8.28
N ALA A 130 -25.39 -4.24 8.40
CA ALA A 130 -25.85 -4.72 9.72
C ALA A 130 -24.72 -5.39 10.51
N TRP A 131 -23.81 -6.09 9.83
CA TRP A 131 -22.61 -6.64 10.46
C TRP A 131 -21.67 -5.54 10.97
N LEU A 132 -21.46 -4.46 10.22
CA LEU A 132 -20.64 -3.32 10.65
C LEU A 132 -21.23 -2.62 11.87
N GLU A 133 -22.55 -2.47 11.95
CA GLU A 133 -23.23 -1.87 13.10
C GLU A 133 -23.12 -2.74 14.35
N ARG A 134 -23.24 -4.06 14.20
CA ARG A 134 -23.14 -5.03 15.30
C ARG A 134 -21.71 -5.32 15.75
N ASN A 135 -20.78 -5.25 14.80
CA ASN A 135 -19.35 -5.42 15.05
C ASN A 135 -18.67 -4.09 14.76
N PRO A 136 -19.06 -3.01 15.49
CA PRO A 136 -18.43 -1.73 15.31
C PRO A 136 -16.94 -1.92 15.59
N ARG A 137 -16.10 -1.24 14.81
CA ARG A 137 -14.67 -1.16 15.13
C ARG A 137 -14.57 -0.73 16.59
N PRO A 138 -13.73 -1.37 17.43
CA PRO A 138 -13.78 -1.14 18.87
C PRO A 138 -13.73 0.36 19.20
N GLN A 139 -14.80 0.85 19.81
CA GLN A 139 -14.71 1.99 20.72
C GLN A 139 -13.93 1.52 21.95
N GLN A 140 -13.05 2.37 22.44
CA GLN A 140 -12.29 2.23 23.67
C GLN A 140 -13.06 1.48 24.77
N GLU A 141 -12.64 0.28 25.16
CA GLU A 141 -13.03 -0.32 26.44
C GLU A 141 -11.79 -0.59 27.28
N LYS A 142 -11.74 0.15 28.40
CA LYS A 142 -10.77 0.06 29.48
C LYS A 142 -10.71 -1.38 29.99
N VAL A 143 -9.53 -2.00 30.01
CA VAL A 143 -9.28 -3.20 30.82
C VAL A 143 -8.06 -2.96 31.68
N SER A 144 -8.35 -2.85 32.97
CA SER A 144 -7.46 -2.87 34.11
C SER A 144 -6.46 -4.02 34.04
N ALA A 145 -5.25 -3.72 34.53
CA ALA A 145 -4.20 -4.67 34.81
C ALA A 145 -4.70 -5.91 35.55
N GLU A 146 -4.25 -7.11 35.12
CA GLU A 146 -3.61 -8.11 35.98
C GLU A 146 -3.11 -9.35 35.19
N LYS A 147 -1.77 -9.47 35.19
CA LYS A 147 -0.87 -10.62 35.34
C LYS A 147 -1.15 -12.04 34.76
N ASN A 148 -0.05 -12.54 34.17
CA ASN A 148 0.45 -13.92 34.00
C ASN A 148 -0.26 -14.78 32.93
N VAL A 149 0.44 -15.41 31.97
CA VAL A 149 1.45 -16.47 32.14
C VAL A 149 2.51 -16.45 31.02
N SER A 150 3.70 -16.91 31.40
CA SER A 150 4.96 -17.10 30.68
C SER A 150 4.90 -17.79 29.31
N ASP A 151 5.66 -17.24 28.35
CA ASP A 151 6.55 -18.03 27.49
C ASP A 151 7.71 -17.17 26.98
N LYS A 152 8.92 -17.74 26.98
CA LYS A 152 10.16 -17.05 26.58
C LYS A 152 10.13 -16.74 25.08
N ASN A 153 9.99 -15.47 24.71
CA ASN A 153 10.47 -14.96 23.43
C ASN A 153 10.59 -13.43 23.52
N THR A 154 11.64 -12.86 22.94
CA THR A 154 11.98 -11.41 22.88
C THR A 154 10.84 -10.46 23.23
N ASP A 155 11.02 -9.57 24.21
CA ASP A 155 10.06 -8.51 24.58
C ASP A 155 9.85 -7.57 23.37
N ILE A 156 8.93 -7.95 22.48
CA ILE A 156 8.57 -7.18 21.30
C ILE A 156 7.76 -6.01 21.81
N ASP A 157 8.30 -4.81 21.60
CA ASP A 157 7.68 -3.54 21.99
C ASP A 157 6.17 -3.56 21.72
N PRO A 158 5.32 -3.36 22.74
CA PRO A 158 3.89 -3.54 22.62
C PRO A 158 3.25 -2.57 21.63
N ARG A 159 3.93 -1.48 21.25
CA ARG A 159 3.54 -0.60 20.13
C ARG A 159 3.65 -1.30 18.78
N ILE A 160 4.68 -2.13 18.58
CA ILE A 160 4.85 -2.93 17.36
C ILE A 160 3.74 -3.96 17.27
N THR A 161 3.49 -4.72 18.34
CA THR A 161 2.46 -5.77 18.36
C THR A 161 1.08 -5.21 18.00
N ARG A 162 0.66 -4.10 18.64
CA ARG A 162 -0.63 -3.47 18.35
C ARG A 162 -0.71 -2.88 16.94
N LEU A 163 0.37 -2.25 16.45
CA LEU A 163 0.41 -1.77 15.06
C LEU A 163 0.35 -2.93 14.06
N GLN A 164 0.95 -4.08 14.37
CA GLN A 164 0.94 -5.26 13.51
C GLN A 164 -0.44 -5.92 13.46
N GLU A 165 -1.15 -5.95 14.57
CA GLU A 165 -2.55 -6.36 14.64
C GLU A 165 -3.46 -5.41 13.84
N PHE A 166 -3.23 -4.10 13.94
CA PHE A 166 -3.99 -3.10 13.19
C PHE A 166 -3.65 -3.10 11.68
N LEU A 167 -2.41 -3.38 11.31
CA LEU A 167 -1.88 -3.36 9.94
C LEU A 167 -1.25 -4.71 9.56
N PRO A 168 -2.04 -5.78 9.45
CA PRO A 168 -1.52 -7.13 9.24
C PRO A 168 -0.81 -7.24 7.89
N GLY A 169 0.38 -7.85 7.91
CA GLY A 169 1.21 -8.08 6.72
C GLY A 169 2.02 -6.86 6.26
N ARG A 170 2.16 -5.83 7.10
CA ARG A 170 3.06 -4.70 6.83
C ARG A 170 4.40 -4.90 7.57
N THR A 171 5.48 -4.46 6.93
CA THR A 171 6.78 -4.31 7.60
C THR A 171 6.73 -3.06 8.49
N ILE A 172 6.94 -3.26 9.79
CA ILE A 172 6.89 -2.24 10.83
C ILE A 172 8.29 -2.14 11.44
N SER A 173 8.84 -0.92 11.52
CA SER A 173 10.13 -0.68 12.16
C SER A 173 10.00 -0.62 13.68
N THR A 174 11.14 -0.60 14.36
CA THR A 174 11.19 -0.23 15.78
C THR A 174 10.66 1.20 15.98
N PRO A 175 9.91 1.47 17.07
CA PRO A 175 9.52 2.82 17.45
C PRO A 175 10.72 3.70 17.80
N GLU A 176 10.78 4.91 17.23
CA GLU A 176 11.76 5.94 17.54
C GLU A 176 11.09 7.05 18.36
N LYS A 177 11.78 7.60 19.36
CA LYS A 177 11.26 8.74 20.14
C LYS A 177 11.10 9.97 19.25
N THR A 178 10.01 10.71 19.47
CA THR A 178 9.85 12.06 18.89
C THR A 178 10.17 13.13 19.94
N PRO A 179 10.31 14.41 19.53
CA PRO A 179 10.39 15.53 20.48
C PRO A 179 9.11 15.77 21.29
N VAL A 180 7.99 15.14 20.94
CA VAL A 180 6.73 15.23 21.68
C VAL A 180 6.70 14.12 22.73
N ASN A 181 6.63 14.51 24.00
CA ASN A 181 6.58 13.57 25.12
C ASN A 181 5.43 12.57 24.94
N GLY A 182 5.73 11.29 25.17
CA GLY A 182 4.75 10.22 25.06
C GLY A 182 4.36 9.85 23.62
N ILE A 183 5.00 10.42 22.58
CA ILE A 183 4.75 10.08 21.18
C ILE A 183 6.02 9.52 20.53
N TYR A 184 5.86 8.37 19.89
CA TYR A 184 6.89 7.66 19.14
C TYR A 184 6.52 7.65 17.66
N GLN A 185 7.51 7.66 16.78
CA GLN A 185 7.31 7.46 15.34
C GLN A 185 7.70 6.05 14.94
N VAL A 186 6.91 5.44 14.07
CA VAL A 186 7.12 4.08 13.57
C VAL A 186 7.00 4.12 12.06
N ARG A 187 7.98 3.54 11.35
CA ARG A 187 7.91 3.39 9.91
C ARG A 187 7.09 2.15 9.56
N VAL A 188 6.08 2.31 8.71
CA VAL A 188 5.27 1.23 8.16
C VAL A 188 5.32 1.29 6.64
N GLY A 189 6.10 0.39 6.04
CA GLY A 189 6.46 0.46 4.62
C GLY A 189 7.21 1.75 4.29
N SER A 190 6.62 2.62 3.46
CA SER A 190 7.18 3.94 3.08
C SER A 190 6.60 5.12 3.85
N LYS A 191 5.71 4.87 4.82
CA LYS A 191 5.05 5.91 5.62
C LYS A 191 5.52 5.86 7.07
N TYR A 192 5.24 6.93 7.80
CA TYR A 192 5.37 6.97 9.25
C TYR A 192 3.99 7.05 9.88
N ILE A 193 3.87 6.39 11.02
CA ILE A 193 2.73 6.46 11.93
C ILE A 193 3.29 6.91 13.27
N TYR A 194 2.56 7.78 13.96
CA TYR A 194 2.90 8.21 15.30
C TYR A 194 2.06 7.41 16.28
N VAL A 195 2.67 6.86 17.31
CA VAL A 195 1.99 6.06 18.33
C VAL A 195 2.25 6.65 19.71
N THR A 196 1.26 6.57 20.57
CA THR A 196 1.44 6.91 21.99
C THR A 196 2.40 5.94 22.65
N GLU A 197 2.99 6.35 23.77
CA GLU A 197 3.97 5.57 24.52
C GLU A 197 3.44 4.20 24.94
N ASP A 198 2.18 4.18 25.38
CA ASP A 198 1.41 2.98 25.71
C ASP A 198 1.02 2.13 24.48
N GLY A 199 1.14 2.68 23.26
CA GLY A 199 0.77 2.05 22.00
C GLY A 199 -0.73 1.94 21.72
N GLU A 200 -1.59 2.55 22.53
CA GLU A 200 -3.05 2.45 22.39
C GLU A 200 -3.62 3.30 21.26
N TYR A 201 -2.96 4.44 20.96
CA TYR A 201 -3.42 5.38 19.95
C TYR A 201 -2.38 5.58 18.87
N ALA A 202 -2.86 5.80 17.65
CA ALA A 202 -2.02 6.09 16.51
C ALA A 202 -2.55 7.32 15.75
N LEU A 203 -1.64 8.19 15.33
CA LEU A 203 -1.90 9.34 14.47
C LEU A 203 -1.23 9.10 13.12
N ILE A 204 -1.99 9.31 12.04
CA ILE A 204 -1.49 9.22 10.68
C ILE A 204 -1.42 10.63 10.11
N GLY A 205 -0.23 11.07 9.74
CA GLY A 205 -0.03 12.41 9.22
C GLY A 205 1.43 12.83 9.32
N ASN A 206 1.65 14.14 9.30
CA ASN A 206 2.96 14.72 9.52
C ASN A 206 3.05 15.32 10.93
N LEU A 207 4.18 15.13 11.58
CA LEU A 207 4.58 15.84 12.78
C LEU A 207 5.38 17.08 12.37
N LEU A 208 4.84 18.26 12.67
CA LEU A 208 5.44 19.55 12.35
C LEU A 208 6.01 20.18 13.61
N ASP A 209 7.28 20.54 13.57
CA ASP A 209 7.92 21.42 14.55
C ASP A 209 7.58 22.88 14.18
N LEU A 210 6.58 23.43 14.86
CA LEU A 210 6.11 24.80 14.60
C LEU A 210 7.09 25.87 15.09
N LYS A 211 7.97 25.53 16.04
CA LYS A 211 8.99 26.46 16.55
C LYS A 211 10.05 26.73 15.50
N ASN A 212 10.49 25.67 14.81
CA ASN A 212 11.56 25.76 13.81
C ASN A 212 11.04 25.75 12.36
N GLY A 213 9.73 25.56 12.15
CA GLY A 213 9.12 25.46 10.82
C GLY A 213 9.50 24.18 10.06
N ILE A 214 9.81 23.09 10.77
CA ILE A 214 10.35 21.86 10.18
C ILE A 214 9.30 20.75 10.16
N ASN A 215 9.15 20.06 9.02
CA ASN A 215 8.40 18.81 8.97
C ASN A 215 9.28 17.63 9.41
N LEU A 216 9.09 17.15 10.64
CA LEU A 216 9.90 16.10 11.25
C LEU A 216 9.69 14.75 10.55
N THR A 217 8.48 14.48 10.06
CA THR A 217 8.16 13.26 9.30
C THR A 217 8.93 13.19 8.00
N GLN A 218 8.91 14.27 7.22
CA GLN A 218 9.63 14.33 5.95
C GLN A 218 11.15 14.25 6.17
N ARG A 219 11.66 14.82 7.27
CA ARG A 219 13.06 14.71 7.64
C ARG A 219 13.46 13.26 7.97
N ALA A 220 12.66 12.56 8.76
CA ALA A 220 12.88 11.14 9.06
C ALA A 220 12.81 10.28 7.78
N GLN A 221 11.81 10.54 6.93
CA GLN A 221 11.67 9.86 5.64
C GLN A 221 12.88 10.09 4.74
N ALA A 222 13.35 11.34 4.63
CA ALA A 222 14.53 11.68 3.83
C ALA A 222 15.78 10.93 4.33
N ARG A 223 16.05 11.00 5.64
CA ARG A 223 17.15 10.27 6.29
C ARG A 223 17.10 8.78 5.97
N ASP A 224 15.94 8.14 6.07
CA ASP A 224 15.81 6.71 5.88
C ASP A 224 15.76 6.29 4.39
N ASN A 225 15.52 7.22 3.47
CA ASN A 225 15.60 6.96 2.03
C ASN A 225 17.06 6.87 1.54
N VAL A 226 17.98 7.63 2.13
CA VAL A 226 19.41 7.64 1.73
C VAL A 226 20.01 6.23 1.67
N PRO A 227 19.98 5.40 2.73
CA PRO A 227 20.56 4.05 2.67
C PRO A 227 19.80 3.13 1.71
N LEU A 228 18.48 3.31 1.53
CA LEU A 228 17.70 2.53 0.60
C LEU A 228 18.08 2.80 -0.86
N LEU A 229 18.24 4.07 -1.22
CA LEU A 229 18.68 4.47 -2.56
C LEU A 229 20.10 3.96 -2.84
N LYS A 230 20.99 4.03 -1.85
CA LYS A 230 22.36 3.48 -1.94
C LYS A 230 22.39 1.95 -2.07
N SER A 231 21.34 1.25 -1.63
CA SER A 231 21.25 -0.22 -1.75
C SER A 231 20.99 -0.71 -3.18
N PHE A 232 20.58 0.18 -4.09
CA PHE A 232 20.44 -0.17 -5.50
C PHE A 232 21.83 -0.28 -6.15
N PRO A 233 22.17 -1.39 -6.83
CA PRO A 233 23.50 -1.57 -7.39
C PRO A 233 23.83 -0.49 -8.43
N GLU A 234 25.01 0.11 -8.30
CA GLU A 234 25.44 1.19 -9.21
C GLU A 234 25.51 0.72 -10.67
N LYS A 235 25.97 -0.52 -10.90
CA LYS A 235 26.00 -1.16 -12.23
C LYS A 235 24.63 -1.29 -12.89
N ASP A 236 23.54 -1.19 -12.13
CA ASP A 236 22.16 -1.34 -12.61
C ASP A 236 21.49 0.04 -12.83
N LEU A 237 22.18 1.14 -12.51
CA LEU A 237 21.75 2.50 -12.81
C LEU A 237 22.04 2.86 -14.28
N ILE A 238 21.33 3.87 -14.77
CA ILE A 238 21.73 4.64 -15.96
C ILE A 238 22.14 6.02 -15.47
N ILE A 239 23.40 6.37 -15.66
CA ILE A 239 24.00 7.57 -15.05
C ILE A 239 24.36 8.56 -16.16
N PHE A 240 23.70 9.72 -16.13
CA PHE A 240 24.08 10.89 -16.90
C PHE A 240 24.97 11.75 -16.00
N THR A 241 26.28 11.57 -16.14
CA THR A 241 27.30 12.20 -15.29
C THR A 241 27.36 13.70 -15.48
N ALA A 242 27.57 14.44 -14.39
CA ALA A 242 27.84 15.87 -14.40
C ALA A 242 28.98 16.25 -15.35
N GLU A 243 28.87 17.43 -15.97
CA GLU A 243 29.97 18.04 -16.69
C GLU A 243 30.90 18.75 -15.69
N GLY A 244 32.21 18.56 -15.83
CA GLY A 244 33.20 19.14 -14.93
C GLY A 244 33.14 18.54 -13.51
N LYS A 245 33.29 19.39 -12.49
CA LYS A 245 33.28 18.95 -11.09
C LYS A 245 31.85 18.62 -10.65
N GLU A 246 31.63 17.35 -10.26
CA GLU A 246 30.36 16.93 -9.69
C GLU A 246 30.07 17.70 -8.38
N LYS A 247 28.94 18.39 -8.35
CA LYS A 247 28.43 19.12 -7.18
C LYS A 247 27.38 18.31 -6.44
N ALA A 248 26.59 17.51 -7.13
CA ALA A 248 25.54 16.68 -6.54
C ALA A 248 25.15 15.54 -7.49
N ALA A 249 24.57 14.48 -6.94
CA ALA A 249 23.97 13.40 -7.71
C ALA A 249 22.54 13.14 -7.24
N ILE A 250 21.57 13.26 -8.13
CA ILE A 250 20.15 12.96 -7.86
C ILE A 250 19.79 11.56 -8.32
N SER A 251 18.81 10.92 -7.68
CA SER A 251 18.26 9.62 -8.09
C SER A 251 16.86 9.81 -8.63
N VAL A 252 16.54 9.28 -9.81
CA VAL A 252 15.28 9.53 -10.51
C VAL A 252 14.60 8.22 -10.87
N PHE A 253 13.43 7.98 -10.29
CA PHE A 253 12.55 6.89 -10.72
C PHE A 253 11.81 7.31 -11.98
N SER A 254 12.01 6.57 -13.08
CA SER A 254 11.54 6.95 -14.41
C SER A 254 10.89 5.79 -15.16
N ASP A 255 9.97 6.15 -16.05
CA ASP A 255 9.24 5.26 -16.96
C ASP A 255 9.28 5.85 -18.37
N THR A 256 9.69 5.06 -19.37
CA THR A 256 9.84 5.52 -20.77
C THR A 256 8.51 5.92 -21.40
N SER A 257 7.39 5.38 -20.92
CA SER A 257 6.04 5.72 -21.37
C SER A 257 5.49 6.99 -20.74
N CYS A 258 6.16 7.56 -19.73
CA CYS A 258 5.66 8.73 -19.00
C CYS A 258 5.99 10.05 -19.71
N PRO A 259 5.00 10.88 -20.10
CA PRO A 259 5.24 12.16 -20.77
C PRO A 259 6.09 13.12 -19.93
N PHE A 260 5.91 13.14 -18.61
CA PHE A 260 6.70 13.99 -17.71
C PHE A 260 8.14 13.50 -17.54
N CYS A 261 8.39 12.19 -17.67
CA CYS A 261 9.76 11.66 -17.71
C CYS A 261 10.48 12.12 -18.97
N LYS A 262 9.80 12.09 -20.12
CA LYS A 262 10.31 12.65 -21.38
C LYS A 262 10.62 14.14 -21.25
N LYS A 263 9.71 14.91 -20.61
CA LYS A 263 9.92 16.33 -20.34
C LYS A 263 11.15 16.57 -19.44
N PHE A 264 11.26 15.84 -18.33
CA PHE A 264 12.42 15.91 -17.44
C PHE A 264 13.73 15.58 -18.17
N HIS A 265 13.73 14.53 -18.99
CA HIS A 265 14.93 14.06 -19.68
C HIS A 265 15.51 15.08 -20.67
N LYS A 266 14.65 15.89 -21.32
CA LYS A 266 15.07 17.00 -22.18
C LYS A 266 15.91 18.05 -21.44
N GLU A 267 15.78 18.14 -20.11
CA GLU A 267 16.51 19.11 -19.28
C GLU A 267 17.72 18.51 -18.55
N VAL A 268 17.99 17.20 -18.72
CA VAL A 268 19.17 16.54 -18.14
C VAL A 268 20.49 17.22 -18.55
N PRO A 269 20.69 17.66 -19.82
CA PRO A 269 21.90 18.40 -20.18
C PRO A 269 22.11 19.68 -19.36
N SER A 270 21.03 20.38 -18.99
CA SER A 270 21.11 21.58 -18.14
C SER A 270 21.56 21.24 -16.71
N LEU A 271 21.11 20.09 -16.18
CA LEU A 271 21.56 19.57 -14.88
C LEU A 271 23.04 19.17 -14.94
N GLN A 272 23.46 18.47 -16.00
CA GLN A 272 24.86 18.05 -16.17
C GLN A 272 25.78 19.27 -16.22
N LYS A 273 25.45 20.29 -17.02
CA LYS A 273 26.17 21.59 -17.08
C LYS A 273 26.25 22.31 -15.74
N ALA A 274 25.22 22.18 -14.90
CA ALA A 274 25.22 22.76 -13.56
C ALA A 274 26.11 21.99 -12.55
N GLY A 275 26.67 20.84 -12.96
CA GLY A 275 27.46 19.94 -12.11
C GLY A 275 26.60 18.89 -11.38
N VAL A 276 25.42 18.54 -11.91
CA VAL A 276 24.49 17.58 -11.28
C VAL A 276 24.40 16.29 -12.10
N SER A 277 24.81 15.18 -11.50
CA SER A 277 24.65 13.84 -12.08
C SER A 277 23.22 13.33 -11.89
N VAL A 278 22.63 12.74 -12.93
CA VAL A 278 21.28 12.16 -12.91
C VAL A 278 21.37 10.65 -12.97
N ARG A 279 20.97 9.98 -11.89
CA ARG A 279 21.01 8.52 -11.75
C ARG A 279 19.61 7.94 -11.89
N TYR A 280 19.30 7.31 -13.02
CA TYR A 280 18.00 6.71 -13.25
C TYR A 280 17.88 5.33 -12.60
N ILE A 281 16.75 5.13 -11.90
CA ILE A 281 16.29 3.84 -11.38
C ILE A 281 15.01 3.49 -12.15
N PRO A 282 14.87 2.26 -12.67
CA PRO A 282 13.69 1.89 -13.45
C PRO A 282 12.45 1.83 -12.55
N PHE A 283 11.35 2.44 -12.99
CA PHE A 283 10.04 2.33 -12.36
C PHE A 283 8.93 2.12 -13.41
N PRO A 284 8.82 0.92 -14.01
CA PRO A 284 7.74 0.63 -14.97
C PRO A 284 6.39 0.63 -14.24
N ARG A 285 5.56 1.65 -14.44
CA ARG A 285 4.34 1.89 -13.62
C ARG A 285 3.31 0.76 -13.70
N GLY A 286 3.32 -0.02 -14.78
CA GLY A 286 2.45 -1.19 -14.98
C GLY A 286 3.20 -2.52 -14.99
N LEU A 287 4.47 -2.55 -14.57
CA LEU A 287 5.37 -3.71 -14.73
C LEU A 287 5.27 -4.27 -16.15
N ASP A 288 5.22 -5.59 -16.32
CA ASP A 288 5.14 -6.33 -17.58
C ASP A 288 3.91 -5.98 -18.44
N LYS A 289 2.83 -5.51 -17.82
CA LYS A 289 1.61 -5.06 -18.50
C LYS A 289 1.65 -3.58 -18.89
N GLY A 290 2.68 -2.85 -18.46
CA GLY A 290 2.81 -1.42 -18.67
C GLY A 290 3.32 -1.07 -20.08
N PRO A 291 2.86 0.04 -20.67
CA PRO A 291 3.26 0.43 -22.03
C PRO A 291 4.75 0.75 -22.18
N GLY A 292 5.44 1.12 -21.09
CA GLY A 292 6.88 1.41 -21.10
C GLY A 292 7.78 0.19 -20.92
N TYR A 293 7.22 -0.98 -20.57
CA TYR A 293 8.03 -2.11 -20.09
C TYR A 293 9.01 -2.65 -21.13
N LYS A 294 8.54 -2.85 -22.37
CA LYS A 294 9.37 -3.35 -23.46
C LYS A 294 10.52 -2.40 -23.79
N ASP A 295 10.24 -1.11 -23.87
CA ASP A 295 11.27 -0.10 -24.10
C ASP A 295 12.29 -0.08 -22.96
N MET A 296 11.84 -0.18 -21.71
CA MET A 296 12.73 -0.24 -20.55
C MET A 296 13.61 -1.50 -20.54
N LEU A 297 13.08 -2.66 -20.93
CA LEU A 297 13.91 -3.86 -21.11
C LEU A 297 15.01 -3.60 -22.13
N SER A 298 14.67 -3.07 -23.30
CA SER A 298 15.64 -2.75 -24.35
C SER A 298 16.68 -1.72 -23.90
N VAL A 299 16.26 -0.71 -23.13
CA VAL A 299 17.17 0.31 -22.59
C VAL A 299 18.17 -0.31 -21.61
N TRP A 300 17.71 -1.10 -20.64
CA TRP A 300 18.60 -1.72 -19.65
C TRP A 300 19.44 -2.87 -20.20
N CYS A 301 19.04 -3.46 -21.32
CA CYS A 301 19.83 -4.43 -22.08
C CYS A 301 20.86 -3.81 -23.02
N SER A 302 20.82 -2.50 -23.26
CA SER A 302 21.75 -1.86 -24.18
C SER A 302 23.16 -1.78 -23.60
N GLU A 303 24.16 -2.01 -24.45
CA GLU A 303 25.57 -1.71 -24.14
C GLU A 303 25.76 -0.22 -23.82
N ASP A 304 25.13 0.66 -24.60
CA ASP A 304 25.08 2.10 -24.35
C ASP A 304 23.68 2.50 -23.84
N ARG A 305 23.48 2.28 -22.54
CA ARG A 305 22.21 2.59 -21.87
C ARG A 305 21.86 4.08 -21.94
N ASN A 306 22.84 4.98 -21.96
CA ASN A 306 22.61 6.42 -22.05
C ASN A 306 22.01 6.78 -23.41
N LYS A 307 22.59 6.26 -24.51
CA LYS A 307 22.04 6.42 -25.86
C LYS A 307 20.66 5.77 -25.99
N ALA A 308 20.46 4.57 -25.46
CA ALA A 308 19.15 3.91 -25.49
C ALA A 308 18.10 4.71 -24.70
N MET A 309 18.45 5.25 -23.54
CA MET A 309 17.56 6.09 -22.73
C MET A 309 17.19 7.39 -23.47
N ASN A 310 18.16 8.05 -24.12
CA ASN A 310 17.91 9.23 -24.96
C ASN A 310 16.90 8.93 -26.09
N ILE A 311 16.99 7.74 -26.71
CA ILE A 311 16.04 7.29 -27.74
C ILE A 311 14.66 7.05 -27.12
N ALA A 312 14.57 6.26 -26.05
CA ALA A 312 13.31 5.88 -25.42
C ALA A 312 12.53 7.09 -24.86
N LEU A 313 13.25 8.09 -24.34
CA LEU A 313 12.66 9.32 -23.82
C LEU A 313 12.50 10.44 -24.87
N GLY A 314 12.83 10.15 -26.14
CA GLY A 314 12.53 11.01 -27.28
C GLY A 314 13.41 12.25 -27.40
N VAL A 315 14.64 12.20 -26.86
CA VAL A 315 15.66 13.25 -27.02
C VAL A 315 16.58 12.95 -28.22
N SER A 316 16.68 11.69 -28.64
CA SER A 316 17.43 11.27 -29.82
C SER A 316 16.60 10.37 -30.74
N LYS A 317 16.92 10.39 -32.04
CA LYS A 317 16.36 9.45 -33.01
C LYS A 317 17.13 8.13 -32.95
N GLY A 318 16.45 7.01 -33.20
CA GLY A 318 17.06 5.70 -33.26
C GLY A 318 16.04 4.59 -33.06
N LYS A 319 16.51 3.34 -33.12
CA LYS A 319 15.73 2.16 -32.77
C LYS A 319 16.30 1.55 -31.50
N LEU A 320 15.42 1.13 -30.59
CA LEU A 320 15.83 0.35 -29.43
C LEU A 320 16.17 -1.08 -29.88
N GLY A 321 17.16 -1.68 -29.20
CA GLY A 321 17.52 -3.08 -29.40
C GLY A 321 16.47 -4.05 -28.84
N ASN A 322 16.78 -5.34 -28.84
CA ASN A 322 15.94 -6.31 -28.13
C ASN A 322 16.11 -6.19 -26.61
N GLY A 323 15.15 -6.73 -25.85
CA GLY A 323 15.13 -6.71 -24.38
C GLY A 323 15.52 -8.04 -23.73
N ASN A 324 16.17 -8.95 -24.47
CA ASN A 324 16.36 -10.35 -24.05
C ASN A 324 17.72 -10.57 -23.37
N CYS A 325 17.97 -9.88 -22.26
CA CYS A 325 19.23 -10.00 -21.50
C CYS A 325 19.05 -10.24 -19.99
N GLY A 326 17.82 -10.46 -19.51
CA GLY A 326 17.52 -10.60 -18.08
C GLY A 326 17.33 -9.27 -17.33
N ALA A 327 17.11 -8.16 -18.04
CA ALA A 327 16.85 -6.85 -17.43
C ALA A 327 15.54 -6.78 -16.62
N ASP A 328 14.65 -7.77 -16.75
CA ASP A 328 13.42 -7.91 -15.96
C ASP A 328 13.71 -7.90 -14.45
N LYS A 329 14.81 -8.53 -14.02
CA LYS A 329 15.23 -8.54 -12.61
C LYS A 329 15.58 -7.15 -12.11
N VAL A 330 16.26 -6.35 -12.94
CA VAL A 330 16.65 -4.97 -12.61
C VAL A 330 15.42 -4.06 -12.57
N LEU A 331 14.52 -4.18 -13.54
CA LEU A 331 13.26 -3.43 -13.59
C LEU A 331 12.39 -3.72 -12.37
N ARG A 332 12.25 -5.00 -11.98
CA ARG A 332 11.51 -5.40 -10.79
C ARG A 332 12.15 -4.89 -9.51
N ALA A 333 13.47 -5.01 -9.36
CA ALA A 333 14.20 -4.49 -8.20
C ALA A 333 14.04 -2.97 -8.07
N GLY A 334 14.08 -2.23 -9.19
CA GLY A 334 13.86 -0.78 -9.20
C GLY A 334 12.43 -0.41 -8.79
N PHE A 335 11.44 -1.15 -9.29
CA PHE A 335 10.04 -0.96 -8.90
C PHE A 335 9.81 -1.24 -7.40
N GLU A 336 10.32 -2.36 -6.89
CA GLU A 336 10.24 -2.74 -5.47
C GLU A 336 10.93 -1.70 -4.57
N LEU A 337 12.11 -1.21 -4.96
CA LEU A 337 12.78 -0.12 -4.26
C LEU A 337 11.90 1.13 -4.25
N GLY A 338 11.33 1.52 -5.40
CA GLY A 338 10.43 2.66 -5.51
C GLY A 338 9.24 2.55 -4.56
N GLN A 339 8.63 1.36 -4.41
CA GLN A 339 7.58 1.13 -3.43
C GLN A 339 8.06 1.37 -1.98
N ARG A 340 9.27 0.90 -1.64
CA ARG A 340 9.87 1.05 -0.31
C ARG A 340 10.18 2.51 0.05
N VAL A 341 10.65 3.30 -0.92
CA VAL A 341 10.94 4.73 -0.71
C VAL A 341 9.73 5.66 -0.93
N GLY A 342 8.60 5.11 -1.40
CA GLY A 342 7.32 5.80 -1.47
C GLY A 342 6.99 6.46 -2.82
N VAL A 343 7.59 6.01 -3.91
CA VAL A 343 7.27 6.45 -5.27
C VAL A 343 5.83 6.08 -5.60
N ARG A 344 5.03 7.09 -6.01
CA ARG A 344 3.63 6.91 -6.45
C ARG A 344 3.40 7.27 -7.91
N GLY A 345 4.42 7.81 -8.58
CA GLY A 345 4.35 8.25 -9.95
C GLY A 345 5.74 8.61 -10.46
N THR A 346 5.85 8.81 -11.77
CA THR A 346 7.11 9.12 -12.43
C THR A 346 7.01 10.46 -13.16
N PRO A 347 8.07 11.28 -13.21
CA PRO A 347 9.31 11.07 -12.48
C PRO A 347 9.11 11.31 -10.97
N THR A 348 9.85 10.60 -10.14
CA THR A 348 10.06 10.99 -8.73
C THR A 348 11.55 11.17 -8.53
N ILE A 349 11.96 12.35 -8.06
CA ILE A 349 13.35 12.76 -7.93
C ILE A 349 13.74 12.74 -6.45
N TYR A 350 14.83 12.08 -6.12
CA TYR A 350 15.43 12.09 -4.79
C TYR A 350 16.73 12.90 -4.81
N LEU A 351 16.83 13.85 -3.88
CA LEU A 351 18.02 14.68 -3.68
C LEU A 351 19.06 13.92 -2.82
N PRO A 352 20.32 14.41 -2.73
CA PRO A 352 21.37 13.72 -1.99
C PRO A 352 21.07 13.46 -0.50
N ASP A 353 20.25 14.31 0.12
CA ASP A 353 19.80 14.17 1.50
C ASP A 353 18.62 13.19 1.68
N GLY A 354 18.16 12.57 0.58
CA GLY A 354 17.05 11.62 0.53
C GLY A 354 15.66 12.26 0.49
N SER A 355 15.56 13.59 0.49
CA SER A 355 14.29 14.29 0.28
C SER A 355 13.81 14.09 -1.17
N SER A 356 12.48 13.97 -1.34
CA SER A 356 11.88 13.64 -2.62
C SER A 356 11.07 14.80 -3.20
N ILE A 357 11.14 14.97 -4.52
CA ILE A 357 10.27 15.82 -5.33
C ILE A 357 9.42 14.90 -6.21
N SER A 358 8.11 14.90 -5.97
CA SER A 358 7.17 14.07 -6.74
C SER A 358 6.74 14.82 -8.00
N GLY A 359 6.83 14.14 -9.16
CA GLY A 359 6.47 14.70 -10.46
C GLY A 359 7.60 15.50 -11.11
N TYR A 360 7.29 16.06 -12.28
CA TYR A 360 8.24 16.91 -12.99
C TYR A 360 8.36 18.28 -12.32
N VAL A 361 9.61 18.72 -12.16
CA VAL A 361 9.99 20.10 -11.88
C VAL A 361 11.12 20.50 -12.85
N ALA A 362 11.18 21.78 -13.19
CA ALA A 362 12.23 22.30 -14.07
C ALA A 362 13.62 22.16 -13.43
N ALA A 363 14.65 21.91 -14.24
CA ALA A 363 16.04 21.73 -13.80
C ALA A 363 16.52 22.87 -12.90
N GLN A 364 16.17 24.11 -13.23
CA GLN A 364 16.53 25.29 -12.46
C GLN A 364 16.05 25.21 -11.00
N LYS A 365 14.80 24.75 -10.76
CA LYS A 365 14.26 24.58 -9.41
C LYS A 365 14.98 23.48 -8.62
N ILE A 366 15.45 22.44 -9.31
CA ILE A 366 16.25 21.37 -8.70
C ILE A 366 17.61 21.94 -8.28
N ILE A 367 18.27 22.70 -9.16
CA ILE A 367 19.56 23.35 -8.89
C ILE A 367 19.45 24.31 -7.70
N GLU A 368 18.39 25.11 -7.64
CA GLU A 368 18.09 25.99 -6.50
C GLU A 368 17.91 25.20 -5.20
N SER A 369 17.12 24.12 -5.23
CA SER A 369 16.90 23.25 -4.07
C SER A 369 18.19 22.62 -3.55
N LEU A 370 19.09 22.20 -4.46
CA LEU A 370 20.39 21.65 -4.12
C LEU A 370 21.35 22.70 -3.53
N THR A 371 21.26 23.94 -4.00
CA THR A 371 22.11 25.04 -3.52
C THR A 371 21.67 25.51 -2.13
N GLN A 372 20.36 25.68 -1.91
CA GLN A 372 19.81 26.08 -0.61
C GLN A 372 20.15 25.07 0.49
N LYS A 373 20.10 23.76 0.18
CA LYS A 373 20.43 22.70 1.15
C LYS A 373 21.92 22.61 1.47
N LYS A 374 22.82 23.01 0.56
CA LYS A 374 24.27 23.10 0.83
C LYS A 374 24.65 24.26 1.74
N ILE A 375 23.79 25.27 1.88
CA ILE A 375 24.04 26.43 2.74
C ILE A 375 23.70 26.12 4.22
N ILE A 376 23.10 24.96 4.51
CA ILE A 376 22.63 24.56 5.85
C ILE A 376 23.28 23.23 6.31
N GLN A 377 24.47 22.90 5.83
CA GLN A 377 25.29 21.79 6.38
C GLN A 377 26.59 22.30 6.96
#